data_AF-A0A7V4AQ96-F1
#
_entry.id   AF-A0A7V4AQ96-F1
#
_cell.length_a   1.000
_cell.length_b   1.000
_cell.length_c   1.000
_cell.angle_alpha   90.00
_cell.angle_beta   90.00
_cell.angle_gamma   90.00
#
_symmetry.space_group_name_H-M   'P 1'
#
loop_
_entity.id
_entity.type
_entity.pdbx_description
1 polymer ?
#
loop_
_entity_poly.entity_id
_entity_poly.type
_entity_poly.pdbx_seq_one_letter_code
_entity_poly.pdbx_strand_id
1 'polypeptide(L)'
;MQVYRITDQYYDEPPGDLEWWHSRDDDAAEEGVVQDLEMGWLTLPRVACQKCGQSSPLSSVAVDIPEPPPPGLEAAVLRICSATERCPQPDEYPCLEDCLDDLLGFRLPPVSPGEFRRVEAVVRRMMRLPEWRPVRGGARVGPQPLIVNHTEYPDVMRLGWSLIISERAVRVFEQSGFTGVTWYPVQITGCRGKTVQRLFELVVHGAAGGPLGYKDAFHRCSCCGRYLYLEEDDTAIRWRVDPAEWDGSGWMRFMDWSSVWVTAEVRDRLEASGLFLGIAFEAGDQTVHLAL
;
A
#
# COMPACT_ATOMS: atom_id res chain seq x y z
N MET A 1 11.08 22.00 0.60
CA MET A 1 10.51 21.69 1.94
C MET A 1 11.15 20.40 2.45
N GLN A 2 11.44 20.31 3.74
CA GLN A 2 11.93 19.06 4.34
C GLN A 2 10.77 18.08 4.50
N VAL A 3 10.99 16.82 4.11
CA VAL A 3 10.04 15.72 4.29
C VAL A 3 10.73 14.53 4.93
N TYR A 4 9.94 13.63 5.51
CA TYR A 4 10.41 12.44 6.21
C TYR A 4 9.73 11.21 5.66
N ARG A 5 10.50 10.19 5.33
CA ARG A 5 10.01 8.86 4.95
C ARG A 5 9.55 8.15 6.21
N ILE A 6 8.37 7.53 6.15
CA ILE A 6 7.91 6.60 7.16
C ILE A 6 8.60 5.25 6.94
N THR A 7 9.38 4.82 7.92
CA THR A 7 10.01 3.50 7.96
C THR A 7 9.48 2.72 9.16
N ASP A 8 9.68 1.40 9.14
CA ASP A 8 9.50 0.61 10.35
C ASP A 8 10.56 1.02 11.37
N GLN A 9 10.16 1.17 12.64
CA GLN A 9 11.10 1.52 13.70
C GLN A 9 11.96 0.31 14.12
N TYR A 10 11.48 -0.91 13.89
CA TYR A 10 12.05 -2.14 14.42
C TYR A 10 12.46 -3.09 13.30
N TYR A 11 13.35 -2.66 12.41
CA TYR A 11 13.84 -3.57 11.36
C TYR A 11 14.66 -4.74 11.92
N ASP A 12 15.30 -4.56 13.08
CA ASP A 12 16.23 -5.56 13.66
C ASP A 12 15.83 -6.02 15.08
N GLU A 13 15.46 -5.14 16.02
CA GLU A 13 15.00 -5.52 17.37
C GLU A 13 14.05 -4.45 17.96
N PRO A 14 12.90 -4.85 18.57
CA PRO A 14 12.06 -3.94 19.36
C PRO A 14 12.75 -3.52 20.68
N PRO A 15 12.37 -2.41 21.32
CA PRO A 15 13.00 -1.91 22.53
C PRO A 15 12.46 -2.67 23.76
N GLY A 16 13.35 -3.36 24.48
CA GLY A 16 12.99 -4.07 25.73
C GLY A 16 12.09 -5.28 25.51
N ASP A 17 11.50 -5.84 26.58
CA ASP A 17 10.72 -7.10 26.71
C ASP A 17 9.50 -7.30 25.77
N LEU A 18 9.56 -6.80 24.54
CA LEU A 18 8.54 -6.84 23.50
C LEU A 18 8.89 -7.96 22.50
N GLU A 19 8.89 -9.22 22.95
CA GLU A 19 9.18 -10.44 22.16
C GLU A 19 8.17 -10.72 21.00
N TRP A 20 7.28 -9.80 20.65
CA TRP A 20 6.09 -10.08 19.82
C TRP A 20 6.21 -9.70 18.33
N TRP A 21 7.42 -9.43 17.83
CA TRP A 21 7.60 -8.78 16.52
C TRP A 21 7.88 -9.72 15.33
N HIS A 22 7.89 -11.04 15.52
CA HIS A 22 7.96 -11.97 14.39
C HIS A 22 6.57 -12.29 13.85
N SER A 23 6.04 -11.43 12.97
CA SER A 23 4.97 -11.84 12.06
C SER A 23 5.58 -12.42 10.78
N ARG A 24 6.08 -13.66 10.87
CA ARG A 24 6.20 -14.57 9.72
C ARG A 24 6.29 -16.04 10.20
N ASP A 25 5.16 -16.71 10.01
CA ASP A 25 4.97 -18.09 9.54
C ASP A 25 5.02 -19.36 10.42
N ASP A 26 5.64 -19.47 11.60
CA ASP A 26 5.81 -20.86 12.14
C ASP A 26 4.95 -21.32 13.34
N ASP A 27 4.40 -20.45 14.21
CA ASP A 27 3.94 -20.95 15.53
C ASP A 27 2.44 -20.77 15.91
N ALA A 28 1.54 -20.34 15.01
CA ALA A 28 0.15 -20.04 15.41
C ALA A 28 -0.98 -20.60 14.52
N ALA A 29 -0.68 -21.39 13.49
CA ALA A 29 -1.72 -22.14 12.80
C ALA A 29 -1.79 -23.56 13.37
N GLU A 30 -2.65 -23.78 14.38
CA GLU A 30 -3.13 -25.15 14.61
C GLU A 30 -3.73 -25.65 13.29
N GLU A 31 -3.21 -26.77 12.77
CA GLU A 31 -3.76 -27.48 11.62
C GLU A 31 -5.25 -27.76 11.86
N GLY A 32 -6.14 -27.00 11.20
CA GLY A 32 -7.57 -27.31 11.19
C GLY A 32 -8.54 -26.14 11.28
N VAL A 33 -8.10 -24.88 11.35
CA VAL A 33 -9.04 -23.75 11.44
C VAL A 33 -8.70 -22.60 10.47
N VAL A 34 -8.60 -22.91 9.18
CA VAL A 34 -8.95 -21.92 8.15
C VAL A 34 -10.42 -22.16 7.84
N GLN A 35 -11.32 -21.54 8.60
CA GLN A 35 -12.72 -21.47 8.21
C GLN A 35 -12.77 -20.73 6.87
N ASP A 36 -13.40 -21.35 5.88
CA ASP A 36 -13.75 -20.77 4.58
C ASP A 36 -14.23 -19.32 4.75
N LEU A 37 -13.30 -18.39 4.57
CA LEU A 37 -13.63 -16.98 4.41
C LEU A 37 -14.16 -16.88 2.99
N GLU A 38 -15.48 -16.74 2.83
CA GLU A 38 -16.00 -16.06 1.65
C GLU A 38 -15.27 -14.72 1.57
N MET A 39 -14.25 -14.63 0.72
CA MET A 39 -13.36 -13.48 0.73
C MET A 39 -14.16 -12.24 0.33
N GLY A 40 -14.39 -11.35 1.30
CA GLY A 40 -15.14 -10.10 1.12
C GLY A 40 -14.36 -9.02 0.35
N TRP A 41 -13.28 -9.38 -0.36
CA TRP A 41 -12.44 -8.47 -1.11
C TRP A 41 -12.12 -9.01 -2.52
N LEU A 42 -11.89 -8.08 -3.45
CA LEU A 42 -11.51 -8.31 -4.83
C LEU A 42 -10.10 -7.76 -5.09
N THR A 43 -9.20 -8.58 -5.61
CA THR A 43 -7.88 -8.13 -6.08
C THR A 43 -7.97 -7.74 -7.56
N LEU A 44 -7.61 -6.51 -7.89
CA LEU A 44 -7.60 -6.02 -9.27
C LEU A 44 -6.44 -6.66 -10.06
N PRO A 45 -6.60 -6.91 -11.37
CA PRO A 45 -5.54 -7.51 -12.18
C PRO A 45 -4.29 -6.63 -12.19
N ARG A 46 -3.12 -7.26 -12.22
CA ARG A 46 -1.84 -6.55 -12.39
C ARG A 46 -1.78 -5.89 -13.77
N VAL A 47 -1.02 -4.81 -13.90
CA VAL A 47 -0.72 -4.21 -15.21
C VAL A 47 0.66 -4.62 -15.65
N ALA A 48 0.80 -5.22 -16.83
CA ALA A 48 2.08 -5.48 -17.49
C ALA A 48 2.20 -4.61 -18.75
N CYS A 49 3.24 -3.78 -18.83
CA CYS A 49 3.47 -2.89 -19.96
C CYS A 49 4.66 -3.37 -20.80
N GLN A 50 4.36 -4.02 -21.93
CA GLN A 50 5.39 -4.49 -22.87
C GLN A 50 6.30 -3.37 -23.40
N LYS A 51 5.81 -2.13 -23.49
CA LYS A 51 6.61 -0.98 -23.98
C LYS A 51 7.75 -0.60 -23.05
N CYS A 52 7.58 -0.74 -21.73
CA CYS A 52 8.59 -0.36 -20.74
C CYS A 52 9.08 -1.52 -19.87
N GLY A 53 8.66 -2.75 -20.15
CA GLY A 53 9.03 -3.94 -19.39
C GLY A 53 8.44 -4.03 -17.97
N GLN A 54 7.86 -2.95 -17.42
CA GLN A 54 7.37 -2.96 -16.05
C GLN A 54 6.03 -3.69 -15.87
N SER A 55 5.93 -4.44 -14.77
CA SER A 55 4.69 -4.94 -14.19
C SER A 55 4.30 -4.16 -12.93
N SER A 56 3.02 -4.19 -12.55
CA SER A 56 2.64 -3.73 -11.20
C SER A 56 3.46 -4.52 -10.17
N PRO A 57 3.86 -3.92 -9.03
CA PRO A 57 4.42 -4.69 -7.94
C PRO A 57 3.45 -5.81 -7.53
N LEU A 58 4.01 -6.95 -7.10
CA LEU A 58 3.27 -8.11 -6.61
C LEU A 58 2.40 -7.78 -5.40
N SER A 59 2.86 -6.83 -4.58
CA SER A 59 2.23 -6.46 -3.33
C SER A 59 1.31 -5.26 -3.52
N SER A 60 0.04 -5.41 -3.15
CA SER A 60 -0.86 -4.28 -2.90
C SER A 60 -0.24 -3.39 -1.83
N VAL A 61 0.10 -2.15 -2.17
CA VAL A 61 0.46 -1.16 -1.16
C VAL A 61 -0.82 -0.72 -0.50
N ALA A 62 -1.14 -1.29 0.66
CA ALA A 62 -2.38 -1.06 1.36
C ALA A 62 -3.64 -1.47 0.57
N VAL A 63 -4.78 -1.51 1.25
CA VAL A 63 -6.05 -1.49 0.54
C VAL A 63 -6.24 -0.08 0.00
N ASP A 64 -6.11 0.07 -1.32
CA ASP A 64 -6.37 1.35 -1.97
C ASP A 64 -7.88 1.70 -1.91
N ILE A 65 -8.76 0.67 -1.85
CA ILE A 65 -10.22 0.81 -1.83
C ILE A 65 -10.86 -0.08 -0.73
N PRO A 66 -10.78 0.28 0.56
CA PRO A 66 -11.31 -0.49 1.70
C PRO A 66 -12.82 -0.68 1.77
N GLU A 67 -13.58 0.02 0.94
CA GLU A 67 -15.02 -0.19 0.84
C GLU A 67 -15.33 -1.57 0.22
N PRO A 68 -16.30 -2.32 0.77
CA PRO A 68 -16.72 -3.59 0.19
C PRO A 68 -17.09 -3.45 -1.29
N PRO A 69 -16.68 -4.40 -2.14
CA PRO A 69 -17.05 -4.37 -3.55
C PRO A 69 -18.58 -4.51 -3.70
N PRO A 70 -19.26 -3.67 -4.51
CA PRO A 70 -20.67 -3.80 -4.76
C PRO A 70 -20.95 -5.07 -5.57
N PRO A 71 -22.17 -5.64 -5.45
CA PRO A 71 -22.57 -6.82 -6.20
C PRO A 71 -22.29 -6.68 -7.71
N GLY A 72 -21.65 -7.70 -8.28
CA GLY A 72 -21.34 -7.77 -9.72
C GLY A 72 -20.09 -7.00 -10.16
N LEU A 73 -19.36 -6.32 -9.25
CA LEU A 73 -18.09 -5.69 -9.60
C LEU A 73 -17.07 -6.72 -10.08
N GLU A 74 -16.90 -7.82 -9.33
CA GLU A 74 -16.01 -8.92 -9.69
C GLU A 74 -16.35 -9.48 -11.08
N ALA A 75 -17.62 -9.80 -11.34
CA ALA A 75 -18.05 -10.29 -12.65
C ALA A 75 -17.84 -9.27 -13.79
N ALA A 76 -17.89 -7.96 -13.50
CA ALA A 76 -17.59 -6.93 -14.48
C ALA A 76 -16.09 -6.86 -14.79
N VAL A 77 -15.23 -6.95 -13.77
CA VAL A 77 -13.76 -7.01 -13.92
C VAL A 77 -13.36 -8.29 -14.67
N LEU A 78 -13.89 -9.45 -14.28
CA LEU A 78 -13.63 -10.73 -14.92
C LEU A 78 -13.98 -10.73 -16.41
N ARG A 79 -15.11 -10.13 -16.80
CA ARG A 79 -15.51 -10.02 -18.22
C ARG A 79 -14.52 -9.22 -19.07
N ILE A 80 -13.88 -8.20 -18.49
CA ILE A 80 -12.84 -7.44 -19.20
C ILE A 80 -11.59 -8.28 -19.36
N CYS A 81 -11.22 -9.01 -18.31
CA CYS A 81 -10.01 -9.85 -18.29
C CYS A 81 -10.15 -11.13 -19.13
N SER A 82 -11.35 -11.68 -19.29
CA SER A 82 -11.60 -12.92 -20.05
C SER A 82 -11.84 -12.71 -21.54
N ALA A 83 -12.16 -11.48 -21.97
CA ALA A 83 -12.47 -11.16 -23.37
C ALA A 83 -11.22 -10.96 -24.26
N THR A 84 -10.01 -11.27 -23.78
CA THR A 84 -8.76 -10.84 -24.40
C THR A 84 -7.73 -11.96 -24.48
N GLU A 85 -6.98 -11.99 -25.59
CA GLU A 85 -5.83 -12.88 -25.78
C GLU A 85 -4.80 -12.60 -24.69
N ARG A 86 -4.36 -13.66 -23.99
CA ARG A 86 -3.40 -13.55 -22.88
C ARG A 86 -2.20 -12.71 -23.29
N CYS A 87 -1.85 -11.70 -22.49
CA CYS A 87 -0.59 -10.99 -22.64
C CYS A 87 0.55 -12.05 -22.56
N PRO A 88 1.40 -12.22 -23.59
CA PRO A 88 2.52 -13.13 -23.49
C PRO A 88 3.38 -12.65 -22.32
N GLN A 89 3.58 -13.54 -21.35
CA GLN A 89 4.46 -13.26 -20.23
C GLN A 89 5.87 -13.05 -20.79
N PRO A 90 6.61 -12.00 -20.37
CA PRO A 90 8.05 -11.97 -20.60
C PRO A 90 8.65 -13.22 -19.94
N ASP A 91 9.48 -13.91 -20.71
CA ASP A 91 9.96 -15.27 -20.47
C ASP A 91 10.47 -15.52 -19.03
N GLU A 92 10.04 -16.66 -18.47
CA GLU A 92 10.68 -17.44 -17.39
C GLU A 92 11.36 -16.68 -16.23
N TYR A 93 10.59 -16.41 -15.17
CA TYR A 93 11.15 -16.48 -13.82
C TYR A 93 10.85 -17.88 -13.25
N PRO A 94 11.87 -18.67 -12.88
CA PRO A 94 11.66 -20.00 -12.35
C PRO A 94 10.96 -19.94 -11.00
N CYS A 95 9.84 -20.68 -10.94
CA CYS A 95 9.08 -21.14 -9.80
C CYS A 95 9.91 -21.24 -8.51
N LEU A 96 9.73 -20.29 -7.59
CA LEU A 96 10.15 -20.43 -6.19
C LEU A 96 9.18 -19.78 -5.19
N GLU A 97 8.01 -19.31 -5.65
CA GLU A 97 6.92 -18.80 -4.79
C GLU A 97 5.61 -19.61 -4.95
N ASP A 98 5.61 -20.66 -5.77
CA ASP A 98 4.44 -21.50 -6.09
C ASP A 98 3.99 -22.43 -4.94
N CYS A 99 4.59 -22.35 -3.75
CA CYS A 99 4.24 -23.23 -2.61
C CYS A 99 3.65 -22.52 -1.39
N LEU A 100 3.54 -21.18 -1.38
CA LEU A 100 2.92 -20.42 -0.29
C LEU A 100 1.69 -19.59 -0.74
N ASP A 101 1.48 -19.46 -2.04
CA ASP A 101 0.55 -18.50 -2.64
C ASP A 101 -0.87 -19.03 -2.92
N ASP A 102 -1.10 -20.35 -2.78
CA ASP A 102 -2.41 -20.99 -3.04
C ASP A 102 -3.47 -20.71 -1.96
N LEU A 103 -3.09 -20.08 -0.84
CA LEU A 103 -4.00 -19.83 0.30
C LEU A 103 -4.70 -18.45 0.26
N LEU A 104 -4.30 -17.52 -0.63
CA LEU A 104 -4.75 -16.12 -0.59
C LEU A 104 -5.12 -15.56 -1.97
N GLY A 105 -6.19 -16.10 -2.56
CA GLY A 105 -7.05 -15.35 -3.46
C GLY A 105 -6.81 -15.46 -4.96
N PHE A 106 -7.92 -15.50 -5.69
CA PHE A 106 -8.05 -15.56 -7.15
C PHE A 106 -7.11 -14.55 -7.86
N ARG A 107 -5.99 -15.02 -8.45
CA ARG A 107 -5.09 -14.16 -9.24
C ARG A 107 -5.57 -14.07 -10.70
N LEU A 108 -6.11 -12.91 -11.08
CA LEU A 108 -6.32 -12.56 -12.47
C LEU A 108 -4.98 -12.43 -13.20
N PRO A 109 -4.86 -12.91 -14.46
CA PRO A 109 -3.63 -12.73 -15.23
C PRO A 109 -3.32 -11.23 -15.41
N PRO A 110 -2.03 -10.84 -15.56
CA PRO A 110 -1.67 -9.47 -15.86
C PRO A 110 -2.33 -9.00 -17.16
N VAL A 111 -2.84 -7.77 -17.15
CA VAL A 111 -3.47 -7.13 -18.30
C VAL A 111 -2.61 -5.99 -18.84
N SER A 112 -2.81 -5.62 -20.10
CA SER A 112 -2.16 -4.47 -20.71
C SER A 112 -2.64 -3.15 -20.06
N PRO A 113 -1.90 -2.03 -20.22
CA PRO A 113 -2.35 -0.73 -19.70
C PRO A 113 -3.70 -0.26 -20.28
N GLY A 114 -3.98 -0.61 -21.54
CA GLY A 114 -5.25 -0.28 -22.18
C GLY A 114 -6.44 -1.05 -21.59
N GLU A 115 -6.24 -2.32 -21.25
CA GLU A 115 -7.23 -3.13 -20.53
C GLU A 115 -7.42 -2.64 -19.11
N PHE A 116 -6.33 -2.33 -18.41
CA PHE A 116 -6.44 -1.82 -17.06
C PHE A 116 -7.22 -0.50 -17.00
N ARG A 117 -7.06 0.40 -17.98
CA ARG A 117 -7.90 1.61 -18.07
C ARG A 117 -9.40 1.29 -18.15
N ARG A 118 -9.79 0.17 -18.80
CA ARG A 118 -11.18 -0.30 -18.83
C ARG A 118 -11.62 -0.83 -17.46
N VAL A 119 -10.75 -1.59 -16.78
CA VAL A 119 -10.99 -2.06 -15.41
C VAL A 119 -11.15 -0.88 -14.45
N GLU A 120 -10.22 0.07 -14.47
CA GLU A 120 -10.26 1.29 -13.67
C GLU A 120 -11.57 2.05 -13.87
N ALA A 121 -11.99 2.28 -15.12
CA ALA A 121 -13.23 2.98 -15.41
C ALA A 121 -14.46 2.27 -14.82
N VAL A 122 -14.49 0.93 -14.86
CA VAL A 122 -15.55 0.13 -14.24
C VAL A 122 -15.52 0.24 -12.72
N VAL A 123 -14.35 0.05 -12.11
CA VAL A 123 -14.17 0.15 -10.66
C VAL A 123 -14.59 1.53 -10.17
N ARG A 124 -14.05 2.62 -10.76
CA ARG A 124 -14.41 3.99 -10.39
C ARG A 124 -15.91 4.24 -10.48
N ARG A 125 -16.56 3.81 -11.57
CA ARG A 125 -17.99 4.00 -11.76
C ARG A 125 -18.82 3.23 -10.73
N MET A 126 -18.51 1.96 -10.49
CA MET A 126 -19.30 1.10 -9.60
C MET A 126 -19.08 1.45 -8.12
N MET A 127 -17.84 1.77 -7.74
CA MET A 127 -17.48 2.20 -6.39
C MET A 127 -17.75 3.70 -6.15
N ARG A 128 -18.11 4.47 -7.18
CA ARG A 128 -18.28 5.93 -7.16
C ARG A 128 -17.04 6.67 -6.61
N LEU A 129 -15.86 6.24 -7.04
CA LEU A 129 -14.61 6.82 -6.56
C LEU A 129 -14.35 8.20 -7.19
N PRO A 130 -13.90 9.19 -6.41
CA PRO A 130 -13.47 10.47 -6.95
C PRO A 130 -12.17 10.32 -7.75
N GLU A 131 -11.90 11.27 -8.65
CA GLU A 131 -10.73 11.23 -9.55
C GLU A 131 -9.40 11.14 -8.80
N TRP A 132 -9.28 11.86 -7.69
CA TRP A 132 -8.07 11.88 -6.87
C TRP A 132 -7.74 10.53 -6.21
N ARG A 133 -8.71 9.63 -6.07
CA ARG A 133 -8.46 8.34 -5.43
C ARG A 133 -7.75 7.41 -6.42
N PRO A 134 -6.59 6.85 -6.07
CA PRO A 134 -5.87 5.94 -6.97
C PRO A 134 -6.63 4.63 -7.15
N VAL A 135 -6.60 4.09 -8.37
CA VAL A 135 -7.04 2.72 -8.69
C VAL A 135 -5.88 2.06 -9.41
N ARG A 136 -5.25 1.08 -8.78
CA ARG A 136 -3.97 0.52 -9.23
C ARG A 136 -4.11 -0.96 -9.56
N GLY A 137 -3.30 -1.44 -10.51
CA GLY A 137 -3.28 -2.88 -10.80
C GLY A 137 -2.61 -3.62 -9.66
N GLY A 138 -3.24 -4.70 -9.18
CA GLY A 138 -2.88 -5.39 -7.95
C GLY A 138 -3.51 -4.79 -6.69
N ALA A 139 -4.26 -3.69 -6.79
CA ALA A 139 -4.95 -3.12 -5.64
C ALA A 139 -6.05 -4.06 -5.10
N ARG A 140 -6.25 -4.04 -3.78
CA ARG A 140 -7.37 -4.71 -3.12
C ARG A 140 -8.57 -3.76 -3.03
N VAL A 141 -9.75 -4.29 -3.31
CA VAL A 141 -11.06 -3.65 -3.13
C VAL A 141 -11.83 -4.42 -2.07
N GLY A 142 -12.20 -3.78 -0.97
CA GLY A 142 -12.80 -4.42 0.20
C GLY A 142 -11.87 -4.39 1.41
N PRO A 143 -12.42 -4.56 2.62
CA PRO A 143 -11.71 -4.31 3.86
C PRO A 143 -10.46 -5.19 4.00
N GLN A 144 -9.39 -4.64 4.59
CA GLN A 144 -8.18 -5.38 4.90
C GLN A 144 -8.47 -6.43 5.97
N PRO A 145 -8.31 -7.73 5.71
CA PRO A 145 -8.19 -8.71 6.78
C PRO A 145 -6.87 -8.49 7.50
N LEU A 146 -6.92 -8.44 8.83
CA LEU A 146 -5.75 -8.36 9.68
C LEU A 146 -5.79 -9.50 10.70
N ILE A 147 -4.84 -10.42 10.58
CA ILE A 147 -4.63 -11.45 11.59
C ILE A 147 -3.82 -10.80 12.71
N VAL A 148 -4.35 -10.81 13.92
CA VAL A 148 -3.69 -10.25 15.09
C VAL A 148 -3.50 -11.32 16.15
N ASN A 149 -2.28 -11.39 16.70
CA ASN A 149 -1.89 -12.40 17.69
C ASN A 149 -1.77 -11.81 19.10
N HIS A 150 -1.75 -10.48 19.23
CA HIS A 150 -1.62 -9.73 20.48
C HIS A 150 -2.84 -8.84 20.74
N THR A 151 -3.01 -8.40 21.99
CA THR A 151 -4.10 -7.50 22.40
C THR A 151 -3.73 -6.03 22.30
N GLU A 152 -2.43 -5.72 22.32
CA GLU A 152 -1.88 -4.37 22.27
C GLU A 152 -0.93 -4.24 21.09
N TYR A 153 -1.06 -3.12 20.36
CA TYR A 153 -0.20 -2.76 19.23
C TYR A 153 0.11 -1.26 19.30
N PRO A 154 1.19 -0.80 18.66
CA PRO A 154 1.46 0.62 18.52
C PRO A 154 0.27 1.37 17.93
N ASP A 155 0.12 2.61 18.36
CA ASP A 155 -0.95 3.50 17.91
C ASP A 155 -0.82 3.84 16.43
N VAL A 156 0.41 3.87 15.91
CA VAL A 156 0.72 3.98 14.48
C VAL A 156 1.81 2.97 14.17
N MET A 157 1.52 2.02 13.28
CA MET A 157 2.47 0.98 12.88
C MET A 157 2.40 0.73 11.38
N ARG A 158 3.47 0.14 10.86
CA ARG A 158 3.51 -0.36 9.50
C ARG A 158 3.50 -1.89 9.56
N LEU A 159 2.69 -2.49 8.68
CA LEU A 159 2.54 -3.93 8.50
C LEU A 159 2.71 -4.23 7.02
N GLY A 160 3.93 -4.62 6.64
CA GLY A 160 4.36 -4.70 5.26
C GLY A 160 4.26 -3.33 4.56
N TRP A 161 3.33 -3.20 3.62
CA TRP A 161 3.10 -1.95 2.88
C TRP A 161 1.87 -1.16 3.37
N SER A 162 1.13 -1.67 4.37
CA SER A 162 0.00 -0.97 4.99
C SER A 162 0.46 -0.16 6.19
N LEU A 163 -0.20 0.97 6.44
CA LEU A 163 -0.13 1.68 7.71
C LEU A 163 -1.39 1.37 8.50
N ILE A 164 -1.23 0.90 9.72
CA ILE A 164 -2.33 0.60 10.63
C ILE A 164 -2.27 1.56 11.82
N ILE A 165 -3.43 2.09 12.20
CA ILE A 165 -3.59 3.00 13.33
C ILE A 165 -4.64 2.49 14.31
N SER A 166 -4.44 2.80 15.60
CA SER A 166 -5.41 2.51 16.65
C SER A 166 -6.57 3.50 16.65
N GLU A 167 -7.66 3.17 17.34
CA GLU A 167 -8.74 4.13 17.61
C GLU A 167 -8.23 5.40 18.33
N ARG A 168 -7.22 5.28 19.20
CA ARG A 168 -6.62 6.43 19.88
C ARG A 168 -5.91 7.35 18.88
N ALA A 169 -5.15 6.78 17.94
CA ALA A 169 -4.54 7.54 16.86
C ALA A 169 -5.58 8.22 15.97
N VAL A 170 -6.70 7.56 15.63
CA VAL A 170 -7.79 8.18 14.86
C VAL A 170 -8.25 9.49 15.51
N ARG A 171 -8.45 9.52 16.83
CA ARG A 171 -8.86 10.75 17.54
C ARG A 171 -7.83 11.86 17.44
N VAL A 172 -6.54 11.52 17.51
CA VAL A 172 -5.45 12.49 17.29
C VAL A 172 -5.46 13.01 15.85
N PHE A 173 -5.68 12.14 14.86
CA PHE A 173 -5.73 12.52 13.46
C PHE A 173 -6.90 13.46 13.16
N GLU A 174 -8.08 13.19 13.72
CA GLU A 174 -9.26 14.06 13.62
C GLU A 174 -9.01 15.45 14.22
N GLN A 175 -8.35 15.52 15.38
CA GLN A 175 -8.04 16.78 16.06
C GLN A 175 -6.91 17.56 15.39
N SER A 176 -5.93 16.87 14.83
CA SER A 176 -4.72 17.48 14.24
C SER A 176 -4.96 18.03 12.83
N GLY A 177 -6.07 17.66 12.19
CA GLY A 177 -6.40 18.12 10.84
C GLY A 177 -5.40 17.68 9.78
N PHE A 178 -4.83 16.48 9.91
CA PHE A 178 -3.87 15.96 8.93
C PHE A 178 -4.51 15.81 7.55
N THR A 179 -3.81 16.31 6.52
CA THR A 179 -4.24 16.28 5.12
C THR A 179 -3.49 15.21 4.33
N GLY A 180 -4.07 14.75 3.21
CA GLY A 180 -3.50 13.69 2.37
C GLY A 180 -3.67 12.27 2.91
N VAL A 181 -4.52 12.10 3.93
CA VAL A 181 -4.84 10.79 4.54
C VAL A 181 -6.34 10.60 4.73
N THR A 182 -6.76 9.33 4.73
CA THR A 182 -8.04 8.84 5.23
C THR A 182 -7.80 7.53 5.97
N TRP A 183 -8.76 7.06 6.75
CA TRP A 183 -8.65 5.77 7.43
C TRP A 183 -9.95 5.00 7.42
N TYR A 184 -9.83 3.67 7.42
CA TYR A 184 -10.95 2.76 7.27
C TYR A 184 -10.82 1.59 8.23
N PRO A 185 -11.92 1.09 8.80
CA PRO A 185 -11.87 -0.03 9.74
C PRO A 185 -11.34 -1.28 9.03
N VAL A 186 -10.42 -2.00 9.68
CA VAL A 186 -9.95 -3.31 9.22
C VAL A 186 -10.84 -4.43 9.76
N GLN A 187 -10.82 -5.58 9.10
CA GLN A 187 -11.45 -6.80 9.60
C GLN A 187 -10.42 -7.61 10.39
N ILE A 188 -10.56 -7.62 11.71
CA ILE A 188 -9.65 -8.38 12.59
C ILE A 188 -10.09 -9.86 12.63
N THR A 189 -9.15 -10.77 12.36
CA THR A 189 -9.31 -12.21 12.48
C THR A 189 -8.25 -12.81 13.42
N GLY A 190 -8.45 -14.05 13.90
CA GLY A 190 -7.46 -14.79 14.70
C GLY A 190 -7.57 -14.71 16.23
N CYS A 191 -8.32 -13.75 16.79
CA CYS A 191 -8.47 -13.62 18.24
C CYS A 191 -9.75 -14.28 18.79
N ARG A 192 -9.77 -15.61 18.94
CA ARG A 192 -10.87 -16.27 19.67
C ARG A 192 -10.84 -15.88 21.15
N GLY A 193 -11.89 -15.22 21.63
CA GLY A 193 -12.11 -14.91 23.05
C GLY A 193 -11.28 -13.75 23.63
N LYS A 194 -10.50 -13.04 22.81
CA LYS A 194 -9.74 -11.85 23.24
C LYS A 194 -10.36 -10.58 22.63
N THR A 195 -10.57 -9.56 23.47
CA THR A 195 -10.90 -8.22 22.98
C THR A 195 -9.62 -7.56 22.48
N VAL A 196 -9.57 -7.32 21.17
CA VAL A 196 -8.47 -6.56 20.54
C VAL A 196 -8.93 -5.12 20.39
N GLN A 197 -8.00 -4.17 20.54
CA GLN A 197 -8.26 -2.79 20.21
C GLN A 197 -8.77 -2.64 18.76
N ARG A 198 -9.67 -1.68 18.53
CA ARG A 198 -10.14 -1.39 17.18
C ARG A 198 -9.02 -0.74 16.37
N LEU A 199 -8.75 -1.31 15.20
CA LEU A 199 -7.70 -0.89 14.29
C LEU A 199 -8.30 -0.35 12.98
N PHE A 200 -7.54 0.51 12.32
CA PHE A 200 -7.89 1.12 11.05
C PHE A 200 -6.69 1.11 10.13
N GLU A 201 -6.92 0.90 8.85
CA GLU A 201 -5.90 1.11 7.84
C GLU A 201 -5.89 2.59 7.45
N LEU A 202 -4.71 3.19 7.54
CA LEU A 202 -4.44 4.56 7.13
C LEU A 202 -4.03 4.56 5.65
N VAL A 203 -4.88 5.16 4.82
CA VAL A 203 -4.69 5.29 3.37
C VAL A 203 -4.14 6.68 3.07
N VAL A 204 -2.96 6.72 2.48
CA VAL A 204 -2.29 7.97 2.06
C VAL A 204 -2.62 8.26 0.61
N HIS A 205 -3.29 9.38 0.36
CA HIS A 205 -3.72 9.84 -0.95
C HIS A 205 -3.06 11.15 -1.39
N GLY A 206 -2.36 11.85 -0.49
CA GLY A 206 -1.64 13.07 -0.87
C GLY A 206 -0.53 12.83 -1.88
N ALA A 207 -0.29 13.79 -2.76
CA ALA A 207 0.61 13.67 -3.90
C ALA A 207 1.75 14.70 -3.85
N ALA A 208 2.99 14.22 -3.77
CA ALA A 208 4.19 15.05 -3.82
C ALA A 208 4.71 15.32 -5.24
N GLY A 209 4.18 14.61 -6.25
CA GLY A 209 4.71 14.62 -7.60
C GLY A 209 6.03 13.85 -7.73
N GLY A 210 6.85 14.25 -8.71
CA GLY A 210 8.24 13.80 -8.83
C GLY A 210 9.16 14.51 -7.83
N PRO A 211 10.25 13.86 -7.37
CA PRO A 211 11.21 14.52 -6.49
C PRO A 211 11.93 15.68 -7.21
N LEU A 212 12.01 16.83 -6.52
CA LEU A 212 12.62 18.05 -7.03
C LEU A 212 14.09 17.84 -7.39
N GLY A 213 14.45 18.24 -8.61
CA GLY A 213 15.82 18.13 -9.11
C GLY A 213 16.17 16.78 -9.75
N TYR A 214 15.21 15.86 -9.80
CA TYR A 214 15.40 14.52 -10.38
C TYR A 214 14.43 14.23 -11.54
N LYS A 215 13.84 15.27 -12.15
CA LYS A 215 12.87 15.08 -13.25
C LYS A 215 13.47 14.30 -14.43
N ASP A 216 14.77 14.44 -14.68
CA ASP A 216 15.47 13.73 -15.76
C ASP A 216 15.84 12.29 -15.38
N ALA A 217 15.91 11.97 -14.07
CA ALA A 217 16.16 10.61 -13.58
C ALA A 217 14.92 9.72 -13.66
N PHE A 218 13.73 10.31 -13.86
CA PHE A 218 12.47 9.59 -13.96
C PHE A 218 11.78 9.80 -15.31
N HIS A 219 11.61 8.73 -16.09
CA HIS A 219 10.82 8.77 -17.31
C HIS A 219 9.40 8.29 -17.06
N ARG A 220 8.41 9.13 -17.33
CA ARG A 220 7.01 8.70 -17.32
C ARG A 220 6.65 7.99 -18.63
N CYS A 221 6.43 6.68 -18.57
CA CYS A 221 6.05 5.88 -19.74
C CYS A 221 4.76 6.40 -20.37
N SER A 222 4.80 6.76 -21.65
CA SER A 222 3.64 7.29 -22.37
C SER A 222 2.49 6.28 -22.55
N CYS A 223 2.73 4.98 -22.34
CA CYS A 223 1.73 3.92 -22.51
C CYS A 223 0.95 3.63 -21.22
N CYS A 224 1.67 3.43 -20.11
CA CYS A 224 1.10 3.06 -18.82
C CYS A 224 1.10 4.20 -17.79
N GLY A 225 1.75 5.32 -18.07
CA GLY A 225 1.81 6.48 -17.18
C GLY A 225 2.71 6.32 -15.96
N ARG A 226 3.39 5.17 -15.80
CA ARG A 226 4.31 4.90 -14.69
C ARG A 226 5.64 5.59 -14.86
N TYR A 227 6.24 5.95 -13.74
CA TYR A 227 7.60 6.46 -13.68
C TYR A 227 8.60 5.29 -13.70
N LEU A 228 9.49 5.31 -14.67
CA LEU A 228 10.68 4.48 -14.78
C LEU A 228 11.84 5.27 -14.18
N TYR A 229 12.57 4.67 -13.26
CA TYR A 229 13.87 5.20 -12.87
C TYR A 229 14.87 4.83 -13.97
N LEU A 230 15.55 5.82 -14.53
CA LEU A 230 16.42 5.66 -15.69
C LEU A 230 17.90 5.45 -15.33
N GLU A 231 18.29 5.71 -14.10
CA GLU A 231 19.68 5.53 -13.67
C GLU A 231 19.88 4.10 -13.13
N GLU A 232 20.88 3.39 -13.66
CA GLU A 232 21.29 2.06 -13.20
C GLU A 232 22.17 2.12 -11.95
N ASP A 233 22.62 3.32 -11.55
CA ASP A 233 23.50 3.53 -10.41
C ASP A 233 22.71 3.82 -9.12
N ASP A 234 23.33 3.44 -7.99
CA ASP A 234 22.94 3.73 -6.60
C ASP A 234 22.96 5.25 -6.27
N THR A 235 22.56 6.10 -7.22
CA THR A 235 22.52 7.54 -7.04
C THR A 235 21.53 7.87 -5.93
N ALA A 236 22.06 8.43 -4.85
CA ALA A 236 21.32 8.90 -3.70
C ALA A 236 20.26 9.93 -4.11
N ILE A 237 19.00 9.53 -4.28
CA ILE A 237 17.92 10.48 -4.54
C ILE A 237 17.65 11.25 -3.25
N ARG A 238 17.76 12.57 -3.32
CA ARG A 238 17.27 13.47 -2.28
C ARG A 238 15.79 13.73 -2.52
N TRP A 239 14.96 13.16 -1.66
CA TRP A 239 13.52 13.29 -1.68
C TRP A 239 13.10 14.66 -1.19
N ARG A 240 12.88 15.57 -2.15
CA ARG A 240 12.40 16.92 -1.91
C ARG A 240 11.14 17.16 -2.72
N VAL A 241 10.17 17.79 -2.08
CA VAL A 241 8.91 18.16 -2.74
C VAL A 241 9.17 19.27 -3.77
N ASP A 242 8.68 19.08 -4.99
CA ASP A 242 8.55 20.17 -5.97
C ASP A 242 7.25 20.95 -5.71
N PRO A 243 7.33 22.22 -5.29
CA PRO A 243 6.14 23.03 -5.03
C PRO A 243 5.20 23.19 -6.24
N ALA A 244 5.69 22.96 -7.47
CA ALA A 244 4.88 23.04 -8.68
C ALA A 244 3.99 21.81 -8.90
N GLU A 245 4.32 20.66 -8.29
CA GLU A 245 3.59 19.39 -8.46
C GLU A 245 2.87 18.93 -7.18
N TRP A 246 3.25 19.49 -6.03
CA TRP A 246 2.67 19.15 -4.73
C TRP A 246 1.23 19.65 -4.58
N ASP A 247 0.38 18.80 -4.05
CA ASP A 247 -1.03 19.11 -3.74
C ASP A 247 -1.25 19.88 -2.43
N GLY A 248 -0.17 20.15 -1.67
CA GLY A 248 -0.24 20.81 -0.36
C GLY A 248 -0.53 19.88 0.83
N SER A 249 -0.63 18.57 0.60
CA SER A 249 -0.94 17.58 1.65
C SER A 249 0.23 17.37 2.62
N GLY A 250 -0.09 17.17 3.91
CA GLY A 250 0.88 16.89 4.97
C GLY A 250 1.42 15.47 4.93
N TRP A 251 0.58 14.51 4.55
CA TRP A 251 0.93 13.13 4.22
C TRP A 251 0.92 12.96 2.72
N MET A 252 1.91 12.27 2.17
CA MET A 252 2.07 12.19 0.72
C MET A 252 2.83 10.96 0.25
N ARG A 253 2.70 10.69 -1.05
CA ARG A 253 3.54 9.75 -1.79
C ARG A 253 4.20 10.51 -2.93
N PHE A 254 5.46 10.18 -3.21
CA PHE A 254 6.09 10.58 -4.46
C PHE A 254 5.70 9.61 -5.54
N MET A 255 5.24 10.15 -6.67
CA MET A 255 4.84 9.35 -7.83
C MET A 255 3.88 8.21 -7.42
N ASP A 256 4.06 7.03 -8.01
CA ASP A 256 3.26 5.83 -7.70
C ASP A 256 3.95 4.87 -6.70
N TRP A 257 4.97 5.34 -5.98
CA TRP A 257 5.77 4.47 -5.13
C TRP A 257 5.11 4.13 -3.81
N SER A 258 5.54 3.01 -3.23
CA SER A 258 5.02 2.45 -1.98
C SER A 258 5.40 3.25 -0.74
N SER A 259 6.53 3.94 -0.77
CA SER A 259 7.02 4.76 0.34
C SER A 259 6.03 5.88 0.69
N VAL A 260 5.70 5.98 1.98
CA VAL A 260 4.90 7.07 2.55
C VAL A 260 5.83 8.14 3.12
N TRP A 261 5.45 9.39 2.91
CA TRP A 261 6.20 10.56 3.32
C TRP A 261 5.31 11.53 4.09
N VAL A 262 5.91 12.27 5.02
CA VAL A 262 5.23 13.31 5.79
C VAL A 262 6.05 14.59 5.81
N THR A 263 5.37 15.73 5.95
CA THR A 263 6.02 17.02 6.23
C THR A 263 6.63 17.05 7.64
N ALA A 264 7.55 17.98 7.88
CA ALA A 264 8.10 18.24 9.21
C ALA A 264 6.99 18.54 10.24
N GLU A 265 5.99 19.33 9.86
CA GLU A 265 4.86 19.66 10.73
C GLU A 265 4.08 18.42 11.18
N VAL A 266 3.82 17.48 10.27
CA VAL A 266 3.15 16.23 10.61
C VAL A 266 3.99 15.38 11.55
N ARG A 267 5.30 15.23 11.27
CA ARG A 267 6.23 14.52 12.15
C ARG A 267 6.20 15.10 13.57
N ASP A 268 6.41 16.41 13.69
CA ASP A 268 6.52 17.08 14.99
C ASP A 268 5.23 16.94 15.80
N ARG A 269 4.07 16.98 15.14
CA ARG A 269 2.76 16.74 15.78
C ARG A 269 2.57 15.30 16.22
N LEU A 270 3.01 14.32 15.41
CA LEU A 270 2.95 12.91 15.79
C LEU A 270 3.85 12.62 16.99
N GLU A 271 5.08 13.13 17.01
CA GLU A 271 6.00 12.96 18.13
C GLU A 271 5.48 13.63 19.41
N ALA A 272 4.83 14.79 19.29
CA ALA A 272 4.23 15.49 20.43
C ALA A 272 2.87 14.93 20.88
N SER A 273 2.27 13.99 20.14
CA SER A 273 0.90 13.51 20.39
C SER A 273 0.77 12.56 21.60
N GLY A 274 1.89 12.03 22.10
CA GLY A 274 1.90 11.01 23.15
C GLY A 274 1.36 9.64 22.70
N LEU A 275 1.20 9.43 21.39
CA LEU A 275 0.91 8.13 20.79
C LEU A 275 2.14 7.22 20.88
N PHE A 276 1.92 5.92 21.02
CA PHE A 276 2.98 4.94 20.84
C PHE A 276 3.24 4.73 19.34
N LEU A 277 4.29 5.35 18.82
CA LEU A 277 4.70 5.19 17.42
C LEU A 277 5.54 3.93 17.27
N GLY A 278 5.10 2.99 16.43
CA GLY A 278 5.87 1.84 15.94
C GLY A 278 6.47 2.10 14.56
N ILE A 279 6.68 3.38 14.24
CA ILE A 279 7.21 3.89 12.98
C ILE A 279 8.38 4.83 13.29
N ALA A 280 9.30 4.96 12.35
CA ALA A 280 10.39 5.93 12.40
C ALA A 280 10.34 6.90 11.23
N PHE A 281 11.06 8.02 11.38
CA PHE A 281 11.12 9.10 10.42
C PHE A 281 12.55 9.24 9.90
N GLU A 282 12.75 8.92 8.63
CA GLU A 282 14.03 9.13 7.96
C GLU A 282 13.97 10.40 7.13
N ALA A 283 14.94 11.29 7.29
CA ALA A 283 14.94 12.58 6.62
C ALA A 283 15.18 12.40 5.11
N GLY A 284 14.32 12.97 4.26
CA GLY A 284 14.40 12.78 2.80
C GLY A 284 15.63 13.39 2.12
N ASP A 285 16.37 14.24 2.82
CA ASP A 285 17.67 14.75 2.38
C ASP A 285 18.85 13.84 2.74
N GLN A 286 18.62 12.78 3.52
CA GLN A 286 19.54 11.65 3.68
C GLN A 286 19.44 10.74 2.45
N THR A 287 20.54 10.05 2.14
CA THR A 287 20.63 9.11 1.04
C THR A 287 19.63 7.97 1.25
N VAL A 288 18.50 8.03 0.55
CA VAL A 288 17.54 6.94 0.56
C VAL A 288 17.82 6.03 -0.63
N HIS A 289 18.37 4.86 -0.35
CA HIS A 289 18.48 3.81 -1.35
C HIS A 289 17.08 3.31 -1.73
N LEU A 290 16.87 3.16 -3.04
CA LEU A 290 15.71 2.48 -3.57
C LEU A 290 15.90 1.00 -3.33
N ALA A 291 15.21 0.45 -2.33
CA ALA A 291 14.91 -0.97 -2.38
C ALA A 291 13.91 -1.17 -3.53
N LEU A 292 14.43 -1.56 -4.70
CA LEU A 292 13.64 -1.96 -5.87
C LEU A 292 12.84 -3.24 -5.57
#